data_AF-A0A6N7ZLY4-F1
#
_entry.id   AF-A0A6N7ZLY4-F1
#
_cell.length_a   1.000
_cell.length_b   1.000
_cell.length_c   1.000
_cell.angle_alpha   90.00
_cell.angle_beta   90.00
_cell.angle_gamma   90.00
#
_symmetry.space_group_name_H-M   'P 1'
#
loop_
_entity.id
_entity.type
_entity.pdbx_description
1 polymer ?
#
loop_
_entity_poly.entity_id
_entity_poly.type
_entity_poly.pdbx_seq_one_letter_code
_entity_poly.pdbx_strand_id
1 'polypeptide(L)'
;MTRAVRVRVAAVLAVLLALVGVPAAAWWTADGSLWTTVSAGTVSPPTATTCTTTGSVVLRSATVSWAAPTPAPARYRVTIAGGGQSTTTETTATQLVVTESLLGGLLGSILDLLLGGTTLQVSVQSVHASGWTSAPSNAVPVRGALLAGTGLAGVSCG
;
A
#
# COMPACT_ATOMS: atom_id res chain seq x y z
N MET A 1 -53.95 -20.67 70.75
CA MET A 1 -53.02 -21.29 69.78
C MET A 1 -52.43 -22.55 70.39
N THR A 2 -52.69 -23.71 69.79
CA THR A 2 -52.20 -25.01 70.27
C THR A 2 -50.68 -25.11 70.08
N ARG A 3 -50.01 -25.89 70.93
CA ARG A 3 -48.54 -26.09 70.94
C ARG A 3 -48.01 -26.51 69.55
N ALA A 4 -48.82 -27.24 68.78
CA ALA A 4 -48.53 -27.67 67.42
C ALA A 4 -48.39 -26.51 66.41
N VAL A 5 -49.19 -25.44 66.53
CA VAL A 5 -49.15 -24.28 65.63
C VAL A 5 -47.85 -23.49 65.84
N ARG A 6 -47.41 -23.34 67.09
CA ARG A 6 -46.17 -22.63 67.43
C ARG A 6 -44.93 -23.35 66.88
N VAL A 7 -44.91 -24.67 66.92
CA VAL A 7 -43.80 -25.48 66.38
C VAL A 7 -43.74 -25.37 64.85
N ARG A 8 -44.88 -25.40 64.16
CA ARG A 8 -44.93 -25.23 62.71
C ARG A 8 -44.44 -23.86 62.25
N VAL A 9 -44.85 -22.80 62.94
CA VAL A 9 -44.40 -21.43 62.64
C VAL A 9 -42.89 -21.27 62.89
N ALA A 10 -42.39 -21.82 63.99
CA ALA A 10 -40.94 -21.78 64.29
C ALA A 10 -40.11 -22.56 63.25
N ALA A 11 -40.60 -23.71 62.78
CA ALA A 11 -39.94 -24.49 61.75
C ALA A 11 -39.88 -23.74 60.40
N VAL A 12 -40.99 -23.12 59.99
CA VAL A 12 -41.03 -22.32 58.75
C VAL A 12 -40.09 -21.12 58.83
N LEU A 13 -40.05 -20.44 59.97
CA LEU A 13 -39.16 -19.30 60.17
C LEU A 13 -37.68 -19.71 60.13
N ALA A 14 -37.33 -20.85 60.74
CA ALA A 14 -35.98 -21.40 60.72
C ALA A 14 -35.52 -21.76 59.30
N VAL A 15 -36.41 -22.32 58.47
CA VAL A 15 -36.12 -22.61 57.06
C VAL A 15 -35.91 -21.33 56.26
N LEU A 16 -36.76 -20.31 56.45
CA LEU A 16 -36.61 -19.03 55.77
C LEU A 16 -35.28 -18.34 56.13
N LEU A 17 -34.89 -18.36 57.41
CA LEU A 17 -33.61 -17.81 57.87
C LEU A 17 -32.40 -18.55 57.28
N ALA A 18 -32.51 -19.87 57.06
CA ALA A 18 -31.45 -20.66 56.45
C ALA A 18 -31.26 -20.35 54.95
N LEU A 19 -32.32 -19.94 54.24
CA LEU A 19 -32.24 -19.61 52.80
C LEU A 19 -31.64 -18.23 52.51
N VAL A 20 -31.69 -17.28 53.46
CA VAL A 20 -31.18 -15.91 53.27
C VAL A 20 -29.64 -15.85 53.25
N GLY A 21 -28.96 -16.92 53.68
CA GLY A 21 -27.50 -16.97 53.83
C GLY A 21 -26.73 -17.65 52.70
N VAL A 22 -27.35 -18.06 51.59
CA VAL A 22 -26.61 -18.74 50.51
C VAL A 22 -25.77 -17.71 49.75
N PRO A 23 -24.42 -17.77 49.79
CA PRO A 23 -23.61 -16.81 49.04
C PRO A 23 -23.81 -17.07 47.55
N ALA A 24 -24.11 -16.01 46.80
CA ALA A 24 -24.14 -16.06 45.34
C ALA A 24 -22.78 -16.59 44.85
N ALA A 25 -22.80 -17.66 44.06
CA ALA A 25 -21.61 -18.20 43.43
C ALA A 25 -21.03 -17.11 42.52
N ALA A 26 -19.93 -16.48 42.95
CA ALA A 26 -19.19 -15.54 42.14
C ALA A 26 -18.50 -16.33 41.01
N TRP A 27 -18.97 -16.14 39.79
CA TRP A 27 -18.31 -16.62 38.58
C TRP A 27 -17.10 -15.71 38.37
N TRP A 28 -15.92 -16.25 38.63
CA TRP A 28 -14.64 -15.67 38.24
C TRP A 28 -14.65 -15.26 36.77
N THR A 29 -14.56 -13.96 36.51
CA THR A 29 -14.16 -13.41 35.21
C THR A 29 -12.64 -13.39 35.16
N ALA A 30 -12.04 -14.24 34.33
CA ALA A 30 -10.63 -14.11 34.01
C ALA A 30 -10.48 -12.93 33.05
N ASP A 31 -9.94 -11.81 33.54
CA ASP A 31 -9.51 -10.69 32.70
C ASP A 31 -8.24 -11.09 31.95
N GLY A 32 -8.41 -11.87 30.89
CA GLY A 32 -7.36 -12.20 29.94
C GLY A 32 -7.22 -11.07 28.93
N SER A 33 -6.18 -10.25 29.06
CA SER A 33 -5.74 -9.40 27.95
C SER A 33 -5.17 -10.29 26.85
N LEU A 34 -5.99 -10.55 25.82
CA LEU A 34 -5.54 -11.14 24.56
C LEU A 34 -4.77 -10.05 23.79
N TRP A 35 -3.47 -9.94 24.04
CA TRP A 35 -2.60 -9.19 23.15
C TRP A 35 -2.21 -10.09 21.99
N THR A 36 -2.57 -9.68 20.77
CA THR A 36 -2.10 -10.32 19.56
C THR A 36 -1.05 -9.42 18.94
N THR A 37 0.13 -9.96 18.66
CA THR A 37 1.14 -9.23 17.88
C THR A 37 0.76 -9.35 16.42
N VAL A 38 0.25 -8.27 15.83
CA VAL A 38 0.02 -8.20 14.39
C VAL A 38 1.33 -7.79 13.72
N SER A 39 2.04 -8.76 13.16
CA SER A 39 3.19 -8.50 12.30
C SER A 39 2.69 -8.05 10.92
N ALA A 40 2.88 -6.78 10.57
CA ALA A 40 2.68 -6.36 9.19
C ALA A 40 3.81 -6.93 8.33
N GLY A 41 3.49 -7.78 7.35
CA GLY A 41 4.47 -8.22 6.36
C GLY A 41 4.94 -7.00 5.56
N THR A 42 6.25 -6.72 5.58
CA THR A 42 6.83 -5.62 4.81
C THR A 42 7.21 -6.10 3.42
N VAL A 43 6.73 -5.42 2.37
CA VAL A 43 7.19 -5.65 1.00
C VAL A 43 8.41 -4.76 0.75
N SER A 44 9.56 -5.37 0.51
CA SER A 44 10.80 -4.65 0.21
C SER A 44 10.66 -3.86 -1.10
N PRO A 45 11.07 -2.59 -1.15
CA PRO A 45 10.99 -1.78 -2.37
C PRO A 45 12.10 -2.13 -3.37
N PRO A 46 11.89 -1.84 -4.68
CA PRO A 46 12.95 -1.91 -5.67
C PRO A 46 14.10 -0.95 -5.34
N THR A 47 15.33 -1.36 -5.65
CA THR A 47 16.54 -0.57 -5.40
C THR A 47 17.28 -0.27 -6.69
N ALA A 48 18.34 0.55 -6.62
CA ALA A 48 19.19 0.88 -7.76
C ALA A 48 18.41 1.30 -9.02
N THR A 49 17.34 2.08 -8.85
CA THR A 49 16.58 2.59 -9.99
C THR A 49 17.45 3.56 -10.78
N THR A 50 17.63 3.28 -12.07
CA THR A 50 18.43 4.09 -12.99
C THR A 50 17.64 4.37 -14.27
N CYS A 51 18.03 5.42 -14.97
CA CYS A 51 17.52 5.74 -16.30
C CYS A 51 18.68 5.82 -17.28
N THR A 52 18.54 5.15 -18.42
CA THR A 52 19.47 5.23 -19.54
C THR A 52 18.74 5.73 -20.78
N THR A 53 19.29 6.77 -21.42
CA THR A 53 18.76 7.24 -22.71
C THR A 53 19.36 6.40 -23.81
N THR A 54 18.52 5.82 -24.65
CA THR A 54 18.93 4.97 -25.77
C THR A 54 18.37 5.54 -27.07
N GLY A 55 19.06 5.29 -28.18
CA GLY A 55 18.62 5.72 -29.51
C GLY A 55 19.41 6.91 -30.07
N SER A 56 19.10 7.27 -31.31
CA SER A 56 19.73 8.39 -32.01
C SER A 56 19.05 9.71 -31.62
N VAL A 57 19.68 10.85 -31.96
CA VAL A 57 19.12 12.19 -31.69
C VAL A 57 17.65 12.31 -32.15
N VAL A 58 17.30 11.60 -33.22
CA VAL A 58 16.00 11.60 -33.91
C VAL A 58 14.94 10.69 -33.26
N LEU A 59 15.34 9.62 -32.56
CA LEU A 59 14.45 8.63 -31.93
C LEU A 59 15.03 8.26 -30.57
N ARG A 60 14.85 9.15 -29.58
CA ARG A 60 15.32 8.91 -28.20
C ARG A 60 14.24 8.20 -27.38
N SER A 61 14.63 7.14 -26.69
CA SER A 61 13.83 6.48 -25.67
C SER A 61 14.56 6.51 -24.33
N ALA A 62 13.80 6.60 -23.24
CA ALA A 62 14.34 6.49 -21.89
C ALA A 62 14.02 5.11 -21.33
N THR A 63 15.03 4.34 -20.99
CA THR A 63 14.88 3.03 -20.35
C THR A 63 15.11 3.19 -18.87
N VAL A 64 14.06 2.98 -18.07
CA VAL A 64 14.13 2.96 -16.62
C VAL A 64 14.31 1.52 -16.16
N SER A 65 15.37 1.23 -15.41
CA SER A 65 15.67 -0.10 -14.89
C SER A 65 15.86 -0.07 -13.38
N TRP A 66 15.62 -1.19 -12.71
CA TRP A 66 15.75 -1.32 -11.26
C TRP A 66 16.22 -2.72 -10.85
N ALA A 67 16.78 -2.83 -9.65
CA ALA A 67 17.11 -4.10 -9.05
C ALA A 67 15.89 -4.69 -8.31
N ALA A 68 15.66 -5.99 -8.53
CA ALA A 68 14.62 -6.73 -7.84
C ALA A 68 14.95 -6.86 -6.34
N PRO A 69 14.00 -6.56 -5.43
CA PRO A 69 14.22 -6.82 -4.02
C PRO A 69 14.15 -8.32 -3.70
N THR A 70 14.70 -8.69 -2.54
CA THR A 70 14.58 -10.04 -1.99
C THR A 70 13.65 -10.00 -0.76
N PRO A 71 12.62 -10.87 -0.68
CA PRO A 71 12.17 -11.81 -1.71
C PRO A 71 11.59 -11.11 -2.95
N ALA A 72 11.62 -11.80 -4.09
CA ALA A 72 11.13 -11.26 -5.36
C ALA A 72 9.61 -10.98 -5.31
N PRO A 73 9.15 -9.82 -5.79
CA PRO A 73 7.74 -9.48 -5.81
C PRO A 73 7.02 -10.22 -6.95
N ALA A 74 5.68 -10.26 -6.88
CA ALA A 74 4.86 -10.86 -7.94
C ALA A 74 4.82 -9.97 -9.20
N ARG A 75 4.82 -8.64 -9.01
CA ARG A 75 4.84 -7.64 -10.07
C ARG A 75 5.41 -6.32 -9.55
N TYR A 76 5.74 -5.42 -10.46
CA TYR A 76 6.14 -4.05 -10.20
C TYR A 76 5.05 -3.10 -10.67
N ARG A 77 4.82 -2.06 -9.91
CA ARG A 77 3.96 -0.94 -10.26
C ARG A 77 4.85 0.27 -10.53
N VAL A 78 4.85 0.73 -11.76
CA VAL A 78 5.59 1.92 -12.19
C VAL A 78 4.63 3.09 -12.27
N THR A 79 4.95 4.17 -11.57
CA THR A 79 4.18 5.41 -11.58
C THR A 79 5.01 6.52 -12.21
N ILE A 80 4.45 7.17 -13.23
CA ILE A 80 5.04 8.32 -13.93
C ILE A 80 4.19 9.53 -13.58
N ALA A 81 4.77 10.51 -12.89
CA ALA A 81 4.05 11.69 -12.41
C ALA A 81 4.77 13.00 -12.75
N GLY A 82 4.00 14.03 -13.10
CA GLY A 82 4.48 15.39 -13.31
C GLY A 82 3.43 16.27 -13.96
N GLY A 83 3.57 17.60 -13.84
CA GLY A 83 2.59 18.55 -14.40
C GLY A 83 1.18 18.40 -13.82
N GLY A 84 1.04 17.89 -12.58
CA GLY A 84 -0.27 17.65 -11.95
C GLY A 84 -1.01 16.40 -12.45
N GLN A 85 -0.38 15.58 -13.29
CA GLN A 85 -0.92 14.33 -13.80
C GLN A 85 -0.06 13.14 -13.35
N SER A 86 -0.64 11.95 -13.33
CA SER A 86 0.05 10.71 -12.99
C SER A 86 -0.55 9.54 -13.75
N THR A 87 0.29 8.66 -14.30
CA THR A 87 -0.15 7.36 -14.83
C THR A 87 0.58 6.24 -14.13
N THR A 88 -0.08 5.08 -14.07
CA THR A 88 0.47 3.89 -13.44
C THR A 88 0.38 2.70 -14.39
N THR A 89 1.46 1.94 -14.49
CA THR A 89 1.55 0.73 -15.30
C THR A 89 2.14 -0.39 -14.46
N GLU A 90 1.64 -1.61 -14.63
CA GLU A 90 2.18 -2.78 -13.93
C GLU A 90 2.97 -3.65 -14.90
N THR A 91 4.09 -4.20 -14.44
CA THR A 91 4.98 -5.06 -15.23
C THR A 91 5.64 -6.11 -14.35
N THR A 92 6.01 -7.26 -14.91
CA THR A 92 6.84 -8.26 -14.22
C THR A 92 8.33 -8.10 -14.53
N ALA A 93 8.67 -7.30 -15.55
CA ALA A 93 10.05 -7.01 -15.90
C ALA A 93 10.71 -6.05 -14.90
N THR A 94 12.04 -6.04 -14.87
CA THR A 94 12.85 -5.09 -14.08
C THR A 94 13.27 -3.84 -14.86
N GLN A 95 12.62 -3.62 -16.00
CA GLN A 95 12.85 -2.47 -16.87
C GLN A 95 11.55 -2.04 -17.54
N LEU A 96 11.43 -0.74 -17.79
CA LEU A 96 10.37 -0.11 -18.56
C LEU A 96 10.99 0.83 -19.60
N VAL A 97 10.61 0.64 -20.86
CA VAL A 97 10.96 1.60 -21.93
C VAL A 97 9.87 2.66 -21.97
N VAL A 98 10.23 3.89 -21.62
CA VAL A 98 9.35 5.05 -21.70
C VAL A 98 9.47 5.63 -23.11
N THR A 99 8.39 5.49 -23.87
CA THR A 99 8.23 6.06 -25.21
C THR A 99 7.24 7.21 -25.19
N GLU A 100 7.27 8.01 -26.25
CA GLU A 100 6.33 9.11 -26.43
C GLU A 100 4.87 8.69 -26.48
N SER A 101 4.57 7.48 -26.97
CA SER A 101 3.20 6.95 -26.99
C SER A 101 2.64 6.70 -25.58
N LEU A 102 3.50 6.33 -24.62
CA LEU A 102 3.11 6.11 -23.23
C LEU A 102 2.86 7.45 -22.50
N LEU A 103 3.68 8.45 -22.83
CA LEU A 103 3.47 9.86 -22.45
C LEU A 103 2.27 10.48 -23.17
N GLY A 104 2.01 9.97 -24.38
CA GLY A 104 0.82 10.13 -25.20
C GLY A 104 -0.45 9.81 -24.43
N GLY A 105 -0.47 8.76 -23.61
CA GLY A 105 -1.65 8.46 -22.79
C GLY A 105 -1.98 9.52 -21.72
N LEU A 106 -1.01 10.37 -21.36
CA LEU A 106 -1.13 11.46 -20.37
C LEU A 106 -1.59 12.80 -21.00
N LEU A 107 -2.12 12.75 -22.23
CA LEU A 107 -2.42 13.84 -23.18
C LEU A 107 -3.46 14.91 -22.77
N GLY A 108 -3.52 15.29 -21.50
CA GLY A 108 -3.84 16.67 -21.14
C GLY A 108 -2.66 17.63 -21.33
N SER A 109 -1.42 17.11 -21.33
CA SER A 109 -0.18 17.92 -21.18
C SER A 109 0.69 18.03 -22.44
N ILE A 110 0.19 17.71 -23.66
CA ILE A 110 0.94 17.92 -24.92
C ILE A 110 1.49 19.33 -25.00
N LEU A 111 0.71 20.33 -24.61
CA LEU A 111 1.12 21.74 -24.71
C LEU A 111 2.28 22.07 -23.75
N ASP A 112 2.31 21.45 -22.57
CA ASP A 112 3.36 21.66 -21.56
C ASP A 112 4.64 20.86 -21.90
N LEU A 113 4.47 19.72 -22.55
CA LEU A 113 5.56 18.94 -23.15
C LEU A 113 6.12 19.65 -24.40
N LEU A 114 5.27 20.34 -25.18
CA LEU A 114 5.67 21.15 -26.34
C LEU A 114 6.47 22.40 -25.97
N LEU A 115 6.25 22.95 -24.78
CA LEU A 115 6.94 24.13 -24.26
C LEU A 115 8.28 23.79 -23.56
N GLY A 116 8.70 22.52 -23.58
CA GLY A 116 10.06 22.11 -23.20
C GLY A 116 10.36 22.12 -21.70
N GLY A 117 9.38 21.90 -20.83
CA GLY A 117 9.54 22.21 -19.39
C GLY A 117 9.38 21.08 -18.39
N THR A 118 8.47 20.13 -18.59
CA THR A 118 8.04 19.29 -17.47
C THR A 118 8.88 18.02 -17.35
N THR A 119 9.75 18.00 -16.34
CA THR A 119 10.41 16.78 -15.89
C THR A 119 9.40 15.88 -15.21
N LEU A 120 9.20 14.69 -15.76
CA LEU A 120 8.37 13.65 -15.18
C LEU A 120 9.21 12.78 -14.25
N GLN A 121 8.64 12.40 -13.13
CA GLN A 121 9.29 11.56 -12.13
C GLN A 121 8.77 10.13 -12.28
N VAL A 122 9.67 9.19 -12.53
CA VAL A 122 9.35 7.76 -12.60
C VAL A 122 9.74 7.10 -11.29
N SER A 123 8.78 6.47 -10.62
CA SER A 123 9.01 5.70 -9.39
C SER A 123 8.45 4.30 -9.52
N VAL A 124 9.05 3.34 -8.82
CA VAL A 124 8.69 1.92 -8.94
C VAL A 124 8.37 1.34 -7.56
N GLN A 125 7.25 0.65 -7.45
CA GLN A 125 6.83 -0.08 -6.26
C GLN A 125 6.84 -1.58 -6.55
N SER A 126 7.19 -2.37 -5.54
CA SER A 126 7.01 -3.81 -5.56
C SER A 126 5.61 -4.16 -5.09
N VAL A 127 4.99 -5.13 -5.77
CA VAL A 127 3.66 -5.63 -5.43
C VAL A 127 3.77 -7.11 -5.07
N HIS A 128 3.39 -7.43 -3.85
CA HIS A 128 3.35 -8.81 -3.36
C HIS A 128 2.13 -9.56 -3.94
N ALA A 129 2.18 -10.90 -3.94
CA ALA A 129 1.09 -11.73 -4.45
C ALA A 129 -0.25 -11.50 -3.72
N SER A 130 -0.21 -11.07 -2.45
CA SER A 130 -1.40 -10.69 -1.67
C SER A 130 -1.97 -9.30 -2.03
N GLY A 131 -1.35 -8.55 -2.94
CA GLY A 131 -1.76 -7.22 -3.36
C GLY A 131 -1.15 -6.05 -2.57
N TRP A 132 -0.37 -6.34 -1.52
CA TRP A 132 0.34 -5.31 -0.76
C TRP A 132 1.45 -4.66 -1.59
N THR A 133 1.65 -3.36 -1.40
CA THR A 133 2.65 -2.57 -2.13
C THR A 133 3.77 -2.10 -1.20
N SER A 134 4.97 -1.99 -1.73
CA SER A 134 6.10 -1.38 -1.03
C SER A 134 6.02 0.15 -1.06
N ALA A 135 6.90 0.79 -0.29
CA ALA A 135 7.29 2.17 -0.58
C ALA A 135 7.80 2.30 -2.03
N PRO A 136 7.64 3.46 -2.68
CA PRO A 136 8.23 3.71 -3.99
C PRO A 136 9.76 3.74 -3.90
N SER A 137 10.42 3.32 -4.97
CA SER A 137 11.84 3.51 -5.18
C SER A 137 12.20 4.99 -5.34
N ASN A 138 13.49 5.29 -5.35
CA ASN A 138 13.98 6.63 -5.69
C ASN A 138 13.43 7.04 -7.06
N ALA A 139 12.81 8.23 -7.12
CA ALA A 139 12.26 8.75 -8.36
C ALA A 139 13.40 9.14 -9.32
N VAL A 140 13.26 8.76 -10.58
CA VAL A 140 14.22 9.12 -11.63
C VAL A 140 13.57 10.08 -12.61
N PRO A 141 14.22 11.23 -12.91
CA PRO A 141 13.67 12.21 -13.83
C PRO A 141 13.74 11.72 -15.28
N VAL A 142 12.67 11.96 -16.02
CA VAL A 142 12.54 11.72 -17.46
C VAL A 142 11.95 12.97 -18.09
N ARG A 143 12.47 13.39 -19.24
CA ARG A 143 12.07 14.61 -19.96
C ARG A 143 11.70 14.28 -21.40
N GLY A 144 10.70 14.99 -21.92
CA GLY A 144 10.51 15.11 -23.36
C GLY A 144 11.57 16.03 -23.94
N ALA A 145 12.17 15.62 -25.05
CA ALA A 145 13.09 16.39 -25.85
C ALA A 145 12.44 16.61 -27.22
N LEU A 146 11.91 17.81 -27.44
CA LEU A 146 11.55 18.27 -28.77
C LEU A 146 12.79 18.84 -29.44
N LEU A 147 13.17 18.28 -30.58
CA LEU A 147 14.17 18.88 -31.43
C LEU A 147 13.52 20.09 -32.12
N ALA A 148 13.90 21.29 -31.67
CA ALA A 148 13.46 22.53 -32.28
C ALA A 148 13.70 22.49 -33.81
N GLY A 149 12.62 22.60 -34.58
CA GLY A 149 12.65 22.72 -36.03
C GLY A 149 12.48 21.45 -36.85
N THR A 150 12.39 20.25 -36.25
CA THR A 150 12.23 19.00 -37.03
C THR A 150 10.89 18.29 -36.83
N GLY A 151 10.08 18.73 -35.86
CA GLY A 151 8.83 18.03 -35.49
C GLY A 151 9.06 16.64 -34.89
N LEU A 152 10.33 16.28 -34.63
CA LEU A 152 10.72 15.04 -34.00
C LEU A 152 10.73 15.24 -32.49
N ALA A 153 10.02 14.36 -31.82
CA ALA A 153 9.92 14.34 -30.38
C ALA A 153 10.57 13.03 -29.88
N GLY A 154 11.26 13.09 -28.75
CA GLY A 154 11.93 11.95 -28.12
C GLY A 154 11.94 12.08 -26.60
N VAL A 155 12.31 11.01 -25.91
CA VAL A 155 12.34 10.96 -24.45
C VAL A 155 13.77 10.70 -23.97
N SER A 156 14.23 11.45 -22.96
CA SER A 156 15.54 11.24 -22.35
C SER A 156 15.46 11.26 -20.83
N CYS A 157 16.47 10.71 -20.18
CA CYS A 157 16.67 10.89 -18.75
C CYS A 157 16.95 12.37 -18.47
N GLY A 158 16.43 12.87 -17.35
CA GLY A 158 16.43 14.28 -16.98
C GLY A 158 17.53 14.71 -16.03
#